data_AF-A0A7C6FJS1-F1
#
_entry.id   AF-A0A7C6FJS1-F1
#
_cell.length_a   1.000
_cell.length_b   1.000
_cell.length_c   1.000
_cell.angle_alpha   90.00
_cell.angle_beta   90.00
_cell.angle_gamma   90.00
#
_symmetry.space_group_name_H-M   'P 1'
#
loop_
_entity.id
_entity.type
_entity.pdbx_description
1 polymer ?
#
loop_
_entity_poly.entity_id
_entity_poly.type
_entity_poly.pdbx_seq_one_letter_code
_entity_poly.pdbx_strand_id
1 'polypeptide(L)' 'ARHLESLKKVLKTIEAIEQEFQHNIPSDLIASNIRTALHHVGEITGEVTTEDILGNIFSKFCVGK' A
#
# COMPACT_ATOMS: atom_id res chain seq x y z
N ALA A 1 17.07 -4.80 4.17
CA ALA A 1 16.19 -5.76 3.46
C ALA A 1 14.75 -5.26 3.36
N ARG A 2 14.06 -4.95 4.48
CA ARG A 2 12.65 -4.52 4.50
C ARG A 2 12.34 -3.25 3.67
N HIS A 3 13.16 -2.21 3.77
CA HIS A 3 12.90 -0.94 3.04
C HIS A 3 13.13 -1.09 1.52
N LEU A 4 14.08 -1.93 1.10
CA LEU A 4 14.33 -2.22 -0.31
C LEU A 4 13.11 -2.90 -0.95
N GLU A 5 12.46 -3.79 -0.21
CA GLU A 5 11.26 -4.48 -0.69
C GLU A 5 10.06 -3.54 -0.79
N SER A 6 9.86 -2.66 0.20
CA SER A 6 8.83 -1.62 0.13
C SER A 6 9.07 -0.67 -1.06
N LEU A 7 10.32 -0.25 -1.32
CA LEU A 7 10.65 0.57 -2.49
C LEU A 7 10.33 -0.15 -3.82
N LYS A 8 10.59 -1.46 -3.91
CA LYS A 8 10.20 -2.26 -5.09
C LYS A 8 8.69 -2.33 -5.27
N LYS A 9 7.93 -2.42 -4.17
CA LYS A 9 6.46 -2.39 -4.21
C LYS A 9 5.95 -1.04 -4.69
N VAL A 10 6.48 0.06 -4.15
CA VAL A 10 6.15 1.43 -4.60
C VAL A 10 6.40 1.58 -6.09
N LEU A 11 7.58 1.19 -6.57
CA LEU A 11 7.94 1.28 -7.99
C LEU A 11 6.93 0.52 -8.86
N LYS A 12 6.63 -0.73 -8.50
CA LYS A 12 5.68 -1.57 -9.24
C LYS A 12 4.27 -0.96 -9.29
N THR A 13 3.81 -0.36 -8.19
CA THR A 13 2.49 0.30 -8.15
C THR A 13 2.47 1.56 -9.02
N ILE A 14 3.55 2.34 -9.05
CA ILE A 14 3.66 3.51 -9.93
C ILE A 14 3.66 3.08 -11.40
N GLU A 15 4.43 2.05 -11.76
CA GLU A 15 4.43 1.50 -13.13
C GLU A 15 3.03 1.02 -13.55
N ALA A 16 2.29 0.39 -12.64
CA ALA A 16 0.91 -0.01 -12.89
C ALA A 16 -0.01 1.19 -13.12
N ILE A 17 0.11 2.25 -12.30
CA ILE A 17 -0.66 3.49 -12.47
C ILE A 17 -0.37 4.14 -13.84
N GLU A 18 0.89 4.21 -14.25
CA GLU A 18 1.24 4.75 -15.57
C GLU A 18 0.61 3.93 -16.72
N GLN A 19 0.61 2.60 -16.59
CA GLN A 19 -0.10 1.74 -17.54
C GLN A 19 -1.61 2.00 -17.51
N GLU A 20 -2.24 2.14 -16.34
CA GLU A 20 -3.68 2.43 -16.24
C GLU A 20 -4.05 3.78 -16.89
N PHE A 21 -3.20 4.80 -16.77
CA PHE A 21 -3.37 6.06 -17.49
C PHE A 21 -3.32 5.86 -19.01
N GLN A 22 -2.38 5.05 -19.52
CA GLN A 22 -2.29 4.73 -20.95
C GLN A 22 -3.52 3.97 -21.47
N HIS A 23 -4.13 3.14 -20.62
CA HIS A 23 -5.32 2.34 -20.95
C HIS A 23 -6.65 3.09 -20.73
N ASN A 24 -6.62 4.38 -20.39
CA ASN A 24 -7.81 5.20 -20.12
C ASN A 24 -8.73 4.59 -19.04
N ILE A 25 -8.14 3.99 -18.02
CA ILE A 25 -8.88 3.47 -16.86
C ILE A 25 -9.55 4.64 -16.11
N PRO A 26 -10.78 4.46 -15.59
CA PRO A 26 -11.46 5.45 -14.79
C PRO A 26 -10.59 5.97 -13.64
N SER A 27 -10.54 7.29 -13.49
CA SER A 27 -9.69 7.98 -12.50
C SER A 27 -9.98 7.57 -11.06
N ASP A 28 -11.20 7.08 -10.78
CA ASP A 28 -11.60 6.56 -9.47
C ASP A 28 -10.83 5.29 -9.07
N LEU A 29 -10.58 4.40 -10.04
CA LEU A 29 -9.78 3.19 -9.84
C LEU A 29 -8.30 3.54 -9.67
N ILE A 30 -7.80 4.47 -10.49
CA ILE A 30 -6.42 4.97 -10.39
C ILE A 30 -6.17 5.62 -9.03
N ALA A 31 -7.13 6.39 -8.50
CA ALA A 31 -7.03 7.01 -7.19
C ALA A 31 -6.84 5.98 -6.07
N SER A 32 -7.41 4.78 -6.21
CA SER A 32 -7.17 3.68 -5.27
C SER A 32 -5.75 3.17 -5.30
N ASN A 33 -5.17 3.00 -6.50
CA ASN A 33 -3.78 2.57 -6.64
C ASN A 33 -2.79 3.62 -6.13
N ILE A 34 -3.10 4.91 -6.29
CA ILE A 34 -2.31 6.01 -5.71
C ILE A 34 -2.29 5.92 -4.18
N ARG A 35 -3.43 5.64 -3.54
CA ARG A 35 -3.50 5.42 -2.07
C ARG A 35 -2.63 4.23 -1.64
N THR A 36 -2.64 3.15 -2.40
CA THR A 36 -1.79 1.98 -2.15
C THR A 36 -0.30 2.31 -2.29
N ALA A 37 0.08 3.10 -3.29
CA ALA A 37 1.47 3.55 -3.45
C ALA A 37 1.92 4.40 -2.25
N LEU A 38 1.06 5.32 -1.79
CA LEU A 38 1.31 6.14 -0.60
C LEU A 38 1.45 5.29 0.67
N HIS A 39 0.62 4.24 0.82
CA HIS A 39 0.73 3.30 1.94
C HIS A 39 2.10 2.62 1.98
N HIS A 40 2.58 2.09 0.84
CA HIS A 40 3.91 1.48 0.75
C HIS A 40 5.05 2.47 1.02
N VAL A 41 4.87 3.75 0.71
CA VAL A 41 5.81 4.83 1.09
C VAL A 41 5.77 5.07 2.60
N GLY A 42 4.57 5.10 3.20
CA GLY A 42 4.36 5.21 4.65
C GLY A 42 5.04 4.09 5.44
N GLU A 43 5.02 2.86 4.92
CA GLU A 43 5.76 1.72 5.50
C GLU A 43 7.28 1.96 5.56
N ILE A 44 7.84 2.79 4.68
CA ILE A 44 9.28 3.11 4.63
C ILE A 44 9.61 4.24 5.61
N THR A 45 8.75 5.26 5.70
CA THR A 45 8.95 6.41 6.59
C THR A 45 8.60 6.10 8.04
N GLY A 46 7.99 4.95 8.31
CA GLY A 46 7.50 4.57 9.64
C GLY A 46 6.18 5.25 10.00
N GLU A 47 5.44 5.71 9.00
CA GLU A 47 4.11 6.26 9.19
C GLU A 47 3.15 5.13 9.56
N VAL A 48 2.66 5.18 10.80
CA VAL A 48 1.71 4.19 11.33
C VAL A 48 0.36 4.45 10.68
N THR A 49 0.00 3.60 9.73
CA THR A 49 -1.31 3.66 9.10
C THR A 49 -2.37 3.07 10.02
N THR A 50 -3.61 3.53 9.91
CA THR A 50 -4.73 3.03 10.74
C THR A 50 -4.92 1.52 10.60
N GLU A 51 -4.59 0.96 9.44
CA GLU A 51 -4.59 -0.48 9.17
C GLU A 51 -3.50 -1.24 9.93
N ASP A 52 -2.32 -0.65 10.14
CA ASP A 52 -1.24 -1.23 10.95
C ASP A 52 -1.63 -1.26 12.43
N ILE A 53 -2.31 -0.20 12.91
CA ILE A 53 -2.88 -0.14 14.26
C ILE A 53 -3.94 -1.24 14.44
N LEU A 54 -4.89 -1.34 13.51
CA LEU A 54 -5.94 -2.36 13.56
C LEU A 54 -5.32 -3.77 13.47
N GLY A 55 -4.39 -3.99 12.56
CA GLY A 55 -3.69 -5.27 12.38
C GLY A 55 -2.92 -5.70 13.63
N ASN A 56 -2.27 -4.76 14.34
CA ASN A 56 -1.56 -5.04 15.59
C ASN A 56 -2.52 -5.28 16.78
N ILE A 57 -3.66 -4.58 16.81
CA ILE A 57 -4.73 -4.84 17.80
C ILE A 57 -5.27 -6.26 17.60
N PHE A 58 -5.64 -6.63 16.37
CA PHE A 58 -6.22 -7.95 16.08
C PHE A 58 -5.19 -9.10 16.10
N SER A 59 -3.91 -8.84 15.83
CA SER A 59 -2.84 -9.86 15.93
C SER A 59 -2.57 -10.32 17.36
N LYS A 60 -2.96 -9.54 18.38
CA LYS A 60 -2.87 -9.93 19.81
C LYS A 60 -4.11 -10.68 20.31
N PHE A 61 -5.19 -10.71 19.55
CA PHE A 61 -6.28 -11.63 19.81
C PHE A 61 -5.91 -12.94 19.14
N CYS A 62 -5.47 -13.93 19.92
CA CYS A 62 -5.52 -15.31 19.45
C CYS A 62 -6.96 -15.54 18.97
N VAL A 63 -7.15 -15.68 17.66
CA VAL A 63 -8.37 -16.23 17.07
C VAL A 63 -8.42 -17.67 17.56
N GLY A 64 -8.99 -17.82 18.75
CA GLY A 64 -8.94 -19.01 19.58
C GLY A 64 -10.31 -19.30 20.16
N LYS A 65 -11.36 -19.16 19.34
CA LYS A 65 -12.55 -20.02 19.26
C LYS A 65 -13.47 -19.52 18.15
#